data_AF-A0A497PCR2-F1
#
_entry.id   AF-A0A497PCR2-F1
#
_cell.length_a   1.000
_cell.length_b   1.000
_cell.length_c   1.000
_cell.angle_alpha   90.00
_cell.angle_beta   90.00
_cell.angle_gamma   90.00
#
_symmetry.space_group_name_H-M   'P 1'
#
loop_
_entity.id
_entity.type
_entity.pdbx_description
1 polymer ?
#
loop_
_entity_poly.entity_id
_entity_poly.type
_entity_poly.pdbx_seq_one_letter_code
_entity_poly.pdbx_strand_id
1 'polypeptide(L)'
;MKEKKQELPKWFNGMTYDEGGIVENRFTGQSIELNNIELSMYDFVMGATMTSEMGWSTANNEIVRDLRKGLSWFRQNNAEAYMVLLD
;
A
#
# COMPACT_ATOMS: atom_id res chain seq x y z
N MET A 1 -0.83 -8.28 -21.66
CA MET A 1 0.01 -8.16 -20.45
C MET A 1 -0.39 -9.29 -19.53
N LYS A 2 0.54 -10.07 -18.97
CA LYS A 2 0.17 -11.21 -18.12
C LYS A 2 -0.45 -10.66 -16.84
N GLU A 3 -1.75 -10.85 -16.66
CA GLU A 3 -2.45 -10.72 -15.39
C GLU A 3 -1.80 -11.70 -14.40
N LYS A 4 -0.69 -11.30 -13.79
CA LYS A 4 -0.21 -11.98 -12.60
C LYS A 4 -1.28 -11.72 -11.57
N LYS A 5 -2.01 -12.76 -11.19
CA LYS A 5 -2.81 -12.76 -9.95
C LYS A 5 -1.91 -12.19 -8.86
N GLN A 6 -2.23 -10.99 -8.42
CA GLN A 6 -1.48 -10.36 -7.36
C GLN A 6 -1.82 -11.10 -6.08
N GLU A 7 -0.79 -11.41 -5.30
CA GLU A 7 -0.94 -12.09 -4.02
C GLU A 7 -0.34 -11.22 -2.94
N LEU A 8 -1.00 -11.18 -1.79
CA LEU A 8 -0.43 -10.55 -0.61
C LEU A 8 0.78 -11.38 -0.14
N PRO A 9 1.93 -10.75 0.10
CA PRO A 9 3.12 -11.46 0.50
C PRO A 9 2.96 -12.00 1.93
N LYS A 10 3.67 -13.09 2.27
CA LYS A 10 3.57 -13.75 3.59
C LYS A 10 3.86 -12.86 4.80
N TRP A 11 4.56 -11.74 4.60
CA TRP A 11 4.86 -10.79 5.66
C TRP A 11 3.73 -9.77 5.89
N PHE A 12 2.75 -9.70 4.98
CA PHE A 12 1.60 -8.82 5.12
C PHE A 12 0.75 -9.29 6.31
N ASN A 13 0.50 -8.37 7.23
CA ASN A 13 -0.28 -8.59 8.45
C ASN A 13 -1.43 -7.56 8.59
N GLY A 14 -1.79 -6.88 7.50
CA GLY A 14 -2.92 -5.96 7.44
C GLY A 14 -4.26 -6.68 7.21
N MET A 15 -5.33 -5.88 7.16
CA MET A 15 -6.65 -6.38 6.75
C MET A 15 -6.64 -6.70 5.26
N THR A 16 -7.25 -7.83 4.88
CA THR A 16 -7.48 -8.18 3.47
C THR A 16 -8.93 -7.89 3.13
N TYR A 17 -9.16 -7.10 2.10
CA TYR A 17 -10.49 -6.80 1.61
C TYR A 17 -10.98 -7.87 0.63
N ASP A 18 -12.30 -8.06 0.59
CA ASP A 18 -12.96 -8.94 -0.38
C ASP A 18 -13.12 -8.24 -1.74
N GLU A 19 -13.23 -6.91 -1.74
CA GLU A 19 -13.46 -6.09 -2.94
C GLU A 19 -12.44 -4.95 -3.04
N GLY A 20 -12.24 -4.49 -4.29
CA GLY A 20 -11.41 -3.34 -4.60
C GLY A 20 -12.16 -2.01 -4.46
N GLY A 21 -11.58 -0.94 -4.98
CA GLY A 21 -12.21 0.38 -4.96
C GLY A 21 -11.42 1.45 -5.69
N ILE A 22 -12.06 2.61 -5.88
CA ILE A 22 -11.42 3.80 -6.44
C ILE A 22 -10.84 4.61 -5.29
N VAL A 23 -9.55 4.93 -5.38
CA VAL A 23 -8.84 5.75 -4.41
C VAL A 23 -8.43 7.06 -5.08
N GLU A 24 -8.68 8.18 -4.40
CA GLU A 24 -8.26 9.51 -4.83
C GLU A 24 -7.05 9.99 -4.01
N ASN A 25 -6.01 10.46 -4.69
CA ASN A 25 -4.88 11.12 -4.08
C ASN A 25 -5.30 12.49 -3.54
N ARG A 26 -5.24 12.65 -2.22
CA ARG A 26 -5.62 13.88 -1.50
C ARG A 26 -4.81 15.14 -1.86
N PHE A 27 -3.63 14.97 -2.46
CA PHE A 27 -2.72 16.07 -2.81
C PHE A 27 -2.85 16.50 -4.27
N THR A 28 -3.04 15.54 -5.18
CA THR A 28 -3.09 15.82 -6.63
C THR A 28 -4.51 15.81 -7.20
N GLY A 29 -5.49 15.20 -6.50
CA GLY A 29 -6.85 14.98 -6.98
C GLY A 29 -6.96 13.88 -8.06
N GLN A 30 -5.86 13.19 -8.38
CA GLN A 30 -5.90 12.05 -9.31
C GLN A 30 -6.51 10.83 -8.62
N SER A 31 -7.23 10.01 -9.37
CA SER A 31 -7.80 8.75 -8.85
C SER A 31 -7.35 7.55 -9.66
N ILE A 32 -7.30 6.40 -9.00
CA ILE A 32 -7.00 5.12 -9.63
C ILE A 32 -7.86 4.02 -9.02
N GLU A 33 -8.30 3.09 -9.86
CA GLU A 33 -9.00 1.88 -9.43
C GLU A 33 -7.98 0.84 -8.96
N LEU A 34 -8.18 0.34 -7.75
CA LEU A 34 -7.38 -0.72 -7.13
C LEU A 34 -8.24 -1.97 -6.98
N ASN A 35 -7.69 -3.15 -7.26
CA ASN A 35 -8.33 -4.40 -6.87
C ASN A 35 -8.25 -4.60 -5.34
N ASN A 36 -8.89 -5.67 -4.84
CA ASN A 36 -8.97 -5.93 -3.40
C ASN A 36 -7.59 -6.10 -2.74
N ILE A 37 -6.61 -6.71 -3.44
CA ILE A 37 -5.24 -6.91 -2.96
C ILE A 37 -4.47 -5.60 -2.90
N GLU A 38 -4.58 -4.79 -3.94
CA GLU A 38 -3.95 -3.46 -4.01
C GLU A 38 -4.53 -2.53 -2.96
N LEU A 39 -5.84 -2.50 -2.80
CA LEU A 39 -6.51 -1.69 -1.79
C LEU A 39 -6.08 -2.10 -0.38
N SER A 40 -5.94 -3.41 -0.12
CA SER A 40 -5.45 -3.94 1.15
C SER A 40 -4.01 -3.50 1.44
N MET A 41 -3.13 -3.54 0.43
CA MET A 41 -1.75 -3.09 0.58
C MET A 41 -1.67 -1.56 0.72
N TYR A 42 -2.52 -0.81 0.01
CA TYR A 42 -2.58 0.64 0.10
C TYR A 42 -2.96 1.09 1.51
N ASP A 43 -4.04 0.52 2.08
CA ASP A 43 -4.47 0.85 3.44
C ASP A 43 -3.37 0.53 4.47
N PHE A 44 -2.71 -0.62 4.32
CA PHE A 44 -1.56 -0.99 5.15
C PHE A 44 -0.41 0.03 5.08
N VAL A 45 -0.05 0.48 3.87
CA VAL A 45 0.97 1.52 3.66
C VAL A 45 0.56 2.84 4.32
N MET A 46 -0.70 3.26 4.14
CA MET A 46 -1.21 4.50 4.74
C MET A 46 -1.21 4.44 6.27
N GLY A 47 -1.61 3.32 6.85
CA GLY A 47 -1.53 3.09 8.29
C GLY A 47 -0.09 3.16 8.82
N ALA A 48 0.86 2.56 8.11
CA ALA A 48 2.28 2.62 8.47
C ALA A 48 2.84 4.05 8.37
N THR A 49 2.47 4.81 7.32
CA THR A 49 2.85 6.22 7.15
C THR A 49 2.34 7.07 8.31
N MET A 50 1.03 7.02 8.61
CA MET A 50 0.43 7.79 9.70
C MET A 50 1.06 7.45 11.05
N THR A 51 1.27 6.16 11.33
CA THR A 51 1.91 5.70 12.56
C THR A 51 3.34 6.23 12.68
N SER A 52 4.10 6.21 11.58
CA SER A 52 5.46 6.76 11.53
C SER A 52 5.46 8.28 11.75
N GLU A 53 4.52 9.01 11.16
CA GLU A 53 4.39 10.47 11.30
C GLU A 53 4.01 10.89 12.72
N MET A 54 3.20 10.08 13.43
CA MET A 54 2.87 10.30 14.84
C MET A 54 4.05 10.02 15.79
N GLY A 55 5.21 9.61 15.28
CA GLY A 55 6.39 9.27 16.09
C GLY A 55 6.25 7.93 16.82
N TRP A 56 5.24 7.13 16.49
CA TRP A 56 5.12 5.76 16.98
C TRP A 56 6.11 4.87 16.22
N SER A 57 7.32 4.75 16.77
CA SER A 57 8.29 3.75 16.36
C SER A 57 8.29 2.59 17.35
N THR A 58 8.27 1.36 16.85
CA THR A 58 8.61 0.21 17.68
C THR A 58 10.12 0.21 17.91
N ALA A 59 10.59 -0.39 19.01
CA ALA A 59 12.03 -0.48 19.33
C ALA A 59 12.89 -1.05 18.19
N ASN A 60 12.27 -1.79 17.26
CA ASN A 60 12.90 -2.43 16.12
C ASN A 60 12.65 -1.73 14.76
N ASN A 61 12.07 -0.53 14.73
CA ASN A 61 11.70 0.20 13.49
C ASN A 61 10.79 -0.61 12.56
N GLU A 62 9.88 -1.43 13.11
CA GLU A 62 9.04 -2.34 12.32
C GLU A 62 8.11 -1.58 11.36
N ILE A 63 7.53 -0.48 11.84
CA ILE A 63 6.64 0.39 11.03
C ILE A 63 7.36 0.91 9.79
N VAL A 64 8.60 1.40 9.94
CA VAL A 64 9.41 1.91 8.81
C VAL A 64 9.76 0.78 7.84
N ARG A 65 10.06 -0.42 8.36
CA ARG A 65 10.35 -1.60 7.53
C ARG A 65 9.13 -2.01 6.72
N ASP A 66 7.96 -2.02 7.35
CA ASP A 66 6.72 -2.46 6.72
C ASP A 66 6.21 -1.45 5.70
N LEU A 67 6.34 -0.15 5.97
CA LEU A 67 6.15 0.92 4.98
C LEU A 67 7.03 0.69 3.74
N ARG A 68 8.35 0.48 3.93
CA ARG A 68 9.27 0.24 2.81
C ARG A 68 8.92 -1.00 2.00
N LYS A 69 8.48 -2.08 2.66
CA LYS A 69 8.04 -3.31 1.99
C LYS A 69 6.78 -3.09 1.17
N GLY A 70 5.79 -2.36 1.70
CA GLY A 70 4.56 -2.02 0.98
C GLY A 70 4.82 -1.14 -0.25
N LEU A 71 5.63 -0.08 -0.10
CA LEU A 71 6.07 0.74 -1.24
C LEU A 71 6.81 -0.09 -2.30
N SER A 72 7.68 -1.01 -1.87
CA SER A 72 8.40 -1.89 -2.79
C SER A 72 7.52 -2.93 -3.46
N TRP A 73 6.43 -3.35 -2.81
CA TRP A 73 5.45 -4.25 -3.39
C TRP A 73 4.69 -3.54 -4.51
N PHE A 74 4.27 -2.29 -4.30
CA PHE A 74 3.58 -1.49 -5.32
C PHE A 74 4.45 -1.27 -6.55
N ARG A 75 5.71 -0.87 -6.39
CA ARG A 75 6.65 -0.70 -7.53
C ARG A 75 6.79 -1.94 -8.43
N GLN A 76 6.55 -3.15 -7.89
CA GLN A 76 6.66 -4.40 -8.64
C GLN A 76 5.33 -4.91 -9.21
N ASN A 77 4.21 -4.64 -8.52
CA ASN A 77 2.91 -5.23 -8.83
C ASN A 77 1.97 -4.23 -9.52
N ASN A 78 2.06 -2.95 -9.19
CA ASN A 78 1.30 -1.86 -9.80
C ASN A 78 2.08 -0.53 -9.68
N ALA A 79 2.98 -0.31 -10.64
CA ALA A 79 3.81 0.90 -10.69
C ALA A 79 2.99 2.17 -10.98
N GLU A 80 1.83 2.04 -11.64
CA GLU A 80 0.94 3.17 -11.89
C GLU A 80 0.30 3.65 -10.58
N ALA A 81 -0.28 2.73 -9.79
CA ALA A 81 -0.81 3.04 -8.47
C ALA A 81 0.26 3.64 -7.54
N TYR A 82 1.50 3.15 -7.62
CA TYR A 82 2.62 3.76 -6.90
C TYR A 82 2.78 5.24 -7.25
N MET A 83 2.88 5.57 -8.55
CA MET A 83 3.09 6.95 -9.00
C MET A 83 1.89 7.86 -8.72
N VAL A 84 0.67 7.32 -8.83
CA VAL A 84 -0.55 8.12 -8.63
C VAL A 84 -0.82 8.39 -7.16
N LEU A 85 -0.53 7.44 -6.26
CA LEU A 85 -0.97 7.52 -4.86
C LEU A 85 0.18 7.69 -3.84
N LEU A 86 1.40 7.24 -4.14
CA LEU A 86 2.45 6.99 -3.14
C LEU A 86 3.81 7.65 -3.42
N ASP A 87 3.97 8.31 -4.57
CA ASP A 87 5.14 9.11 -4.92
C ASP A 87 4.98 10.57 -4.44
#